data_AF-A0AAN9J750-F1
#
_entry.id   AF-A0AAN9J750-F1
#
_cell.length_a   1.000
_cell.length_b   1.000
_cell.length_c   1.000
_cell.angle_alpha   90.00
_cell.angle_beta   90.00
_cell.angle_gamma   90.00
#
_symmetry.space_group_name_H-M   'P 1'
#
loop_
_entity.id
_entity.type
_entity.pdbx_description
1 polymer ?
#
loop_
_entity_poly.entity_id
_entity_poly.type
_entity_poly.pdbx_seq_one_letter_code
_entity_poly.pdbx_strand_id
1 'polypeptide(L)'
;MYGVDVLTLSIRKEDLPLYEDPIAIAIFFAMEKGTFVSTSARNDGPTPQSMHNGIPWVIIVATSTLNREFHGTLTLGNGASIIVAWPNVLVSNIGQCAFSNFNFLSGTSMASAHVASVTALVKGTHPDWSPVAIRSIIMTTSYILDNTKGPIKEIGDDGGYKPSSSLAFGAGHANPNEALNPGLVYDVGAQA
;
A
#
# COMPACT_ATOMS: atom_id res chain seq x y z
N MET A 1 22.41 -9.71 18.53
CA MET A 1 21.71 -8.51 18.04
C MET A 1 20.55 -9.00 17.21
N TYR A 2 19.31 -8.70 17.61
CA TYR A 2 18.13 -9.10 16.83
C TYR A 2 18.09 -8.23 15.55
N GLY A 3 18.44 -8.81 14.40
CA GLY A 3 18.34 -8.16 13.10
C GLY A 3 16.89 -8.16 12.61
N VAL A 4 16.45 -7.08 11.97
CA VAL A 4 15.12 -6.96 11.38
C VAL A 4 15.23 -7.12 9.87
N ASP A 5 14.50 -8.07 9.30
CA ASP A 5 14.51 -8.31 7.85
C ASP A 5 13.55 -7.37 7.08
N VAL A 6 12.42 -7.00 7.70
CA VAL A 6 11.38 -6.18 7.09
C VAL A 6 10.90 -5.11 8.07
N LEU A 7 10.89 -3.85 7.63
CA LEU A 7 10.42 -2.70 8.36
C LEU A 7 9.26 -2.02 7.61
N THR A 8 8.18 -1.69 8.32
CA THR A 8 7.04 -0.94 7.76
C THR A 8 6.86 0.37 8.49
N LEU A 9 6.79 1.47 7.74
CA LEU A 9 6.72 2.83 8.27
C LEU A 9 5.48 3.53 7.72
N SER A 10 4.49 3.71 8.59
CA SER A 10 3.26 4.47 8.29
C SER A 10 3.27 5.83 8.97
N ILE A 11 4.43 6.50 8.92
CA ILE A 11 4.67 7.79 9.57
C ILE A 11 5.63 8.60 8.73
N ARG A 12 5.54 9.92 8.84
CA ARG A 12 6.49 10.85 8.24
C ARG A 12 6.63 12.12 9.09
N LYS A 13 7.79 12.78 8.95
CA LYS A 13 8.10 14.17 9.36
C LYS A 13 8.33 15.03 8.09
N GLU A 14 8.14 16.34 8.21
CA GLU A 14 8.24 17.46 7.22
C GLU A 14 8.97 17.26 5.87
N ASP A 15 8.66 18.13 4.90
CA ASP A 15 9.26 18.16 3.55
C ASP A 15 10.71 18.66 3.53
N LEU A 16 11.60 17.80 4.00
CA LEU A 16 13.05 18.02 3.97
C LEU A 16 13.68 17.37 2.72
N PRO A 17 14.78 17.93 2.19
CA PRO A 17 15.64 17.23 1.24
C PRO A 17 16.11 15.88 1.79
N LEU A 18 16.30 14.88 0.92
CA LEU A 18 16.63 13.50 1.35
C LEU A 18 17.88 13.39 2.25
N TYR A 19 18.83 14.31 2.11
CA TYR A 19 20.07 14.36 2.91
C TYR A 19 19.91 15.08 4.26
N GLU A 20 18.74 15.69 4.51
CA GLU A 20 18.36 16.30 5.79
C GLU A 20 17.24 15.51 6.49
N ASP A 21 16.51 14.66 5.75
CA ASP A 21 15.47 13.81 6.31
C ASP A 21 16.07 12.65 7.12
N PRO A 22 15.95 12.66 8.47
CA PRO A 22 16.49 11.60 9.31
C PRO A 22 15.84 10.23 9.03
N ILE A 23 14.59 10.21 8.55
CA ILE A 23 13.90 8.97 8.16
C ILE A 23 14.54 8.42 6.90
N ALA A 24 14.73 9.24 5.87
CA ALA A 24 15.39 8.83 4.63
C ALA A 24 16.79 8.29 4.89
N ILE A 25 17.62 9.02 5.66
CA ILE A 25 18.99 8.61 6.02
C ILE A 25 18.99 7.29 6.81
N ALA A 26 18.13 7.14 7.82
CA ALA A 26 18.06 5.92 8.62
C ALA A 26 17.66 4.69 7.77
N ILE A 27 16.70 4.88 6.86
CA ILE A 27 16.26 3.82 5.95
C ILE A 27 17.38 3.46 4.96
N PHE A 28 18.19 4.43 4.52
CA PHE A 28 19.33 4.13 3.63
C PHE A 28 20.28 3.14 4.29
N PHE A 29 20.68 3.40 5.54
CA PHE A 29 21.52 2.47 6.30
C PHE A 29 20.83 1.12 6.59
N ALA A 30 19.52 1.11 6.84
CA ALA A 30 18.79 -0.14 7.02
C ALA A 30 18.83 -1.00 5.74
N MET A 31 18.65 -0.37 4.57
CA MET A 31 18.73 -1.02 3.27
C MET A 31 20.13 -1.57 3.00
N GLU A 32 21.19 -0.82 3.31
CA GLU A 32 22.59 -1.31 3.20
C GLU A 32 22.87 -2.53 4.10
N LYS A 33 22.13 -2.68 5.20
CA LYS A 33 22.20 -3.86 6.07
C LYS A 33 21.27 -5.01 5.65
N GLY A 34 20.59 -4.88 4.51
CA GLY A 34 19.72 -5.91 3.96
C GLY A 34 18.29 -5.89 4.51
N THR A 35 17.88 -4.82 5.20
CA THR A 35 16.50 -4.65 5.68
C THR A 35 15.64 -4.04 4.56
N PHE A 36 14.55 -4.71 4.23
CA PHE A 36 13.53 -4.15 3.32
C PHE A 36 12.66 -3.14 4.06
N VAL A 37 12.35 -2.01 3.41
CA VAL A 37 11.47 -0.98 3.99
C VAL A 37 10.29 -0.66 3.09
N SER A 38 9.08 -0.74 3.64
CA SER A 38 7.84 -0.26 3.01
C SER A 38 7.28 0.95 3.73
N THR A 39 6.64 1.84 2.98
CA THR A 39 6.05 3.07 3.53
C THR A 39 4.77 3.47 2.80
N SER A 40 3.89 4.15 3.51
CA SER A 40 2.60 4.63 2.98
C SER A 40 2.77 5.85 2.06
N ALA A 41 2.07 5.88 0.93
CA ALA A 41 2.09 6.99 -0.03
C ALA A 41 1.43 8.28 0.46
N ARG A 42 0.70 8.23 1.60
CA ARG A 42 -0.18 9.27 2.19
C ARG A 42 -1.63 9.19 1.68
N ASN A 43 -2.54 9.87 2.38
CA ASN A 43 -3.99 9.85 2.12
C ASN A 43 -4.52 11.20 1.61
N ASP A 44 -3.65 12.05 1.06
CA ASP A 44 -3.95 13.43 0.66
C ASP A 44 -4.29 13.57 -0.84
N GLY A 45 -4.48 12.44 -1.52
CA GLY A 45 -5.00 12.40 -2.89
C GLY A 45 -6.43 12.95 -2.99
N PRO A 46 -6.98 13.12 -4.20
CA PRO A 46 -6.52 12.54 -5.47
C PRO A 46 -5.65 13.47 -6.32
N THR A 47 -5.31 14.66 -5.84
CA THR A 47 -4.54 15.63 -6.63
C THR A 47 -3.15 15.09 -6.97
N PRO A 48 -2.63 15.32 -8.19
CA PRO A 48 -1.25 14.98 -8.54
C PRO A 48 -0.27 15.62 -7.55
N GLN A 49 0.85 14.93 -7.29
CA GLN A 49 1.91 15.38 -6.38
C GLN A 49 1.50 15.49 -4.89
N SER A 50 0.38 14.88 -4.50
CA SER A 50 -0.02 14.73 -3.09
C SER A 50 0.82 13.68 -2.33
N MET A 51 1.60 12.86 -3.06
CA MET A 51 2.56 11.93 -2.48
C MET A 51 3.79 12.69 -1.96
N HIS A 52 4.14 12.47 -0.69
CA HIS A 52 5.29 13.11 -0.04
C HIS A 52 6.46 12.18 0.28
N ASN A 53 6.39 10.92 -0.13
CA ASN A 53 7.53 10.02 -0.03
C ASN A 53 8.16 9.87 -1.41
N GLY A 54 9.38 10.40 -1.58
CA GLY A 54 10.16 10.26 -2.82
C GLY A 54 11.42 9.44 -2.61
N ILE A 55 11.50 8.70 -1.50
CA ILE A 55 12.72 7.99 -1.10
C ILE A 55 13.00 6.86 -2.10
N PRO A 56 14.11 6.90 -2.86
CA PRO A 56 14.34 5.93 -3.92
C PRO A 56 14.65 4.52 -3.41
N TRP A 57 14.99 4.33 -2.14
CA TRP A 57 15.39 3.04 -1.56
C TRP A 57 14.29 2.35 -0.73
N VAL A 58 13.03 2.78 -0.87
CA VAL A 58 11.87 2.12 -0.24
C VAL A 58 10.81 1.75 -1.27
N ILE A 59 9.91 0.84 -0.89
CA ILE A 59 8.65 0.66 -1.62
C ILE A 59 7.60 1.60 -1.03
N ILE A 60 7.04 2.48 -1.87
CA ILE A 60 5.97 3.39 -1.50
C ILE A 60 4.65 2.75 -1.92
N VAL A 61 3.71 2.66 -0.97
CA VAL A 61 2.51 1.84 -1.11
C VAL A 61 1.26 2.72 -1.16
N ALA A 62 0.58 2.67 -2.30
CA ALA A 62 -0.74 3.24 -2.49
C ALA A 62 -1.84 2.34 -1.91
N THR A 63 -3.07 2.86 -1.81
CA THR A 63 -4.23 2.11 -1.32
C THR A 63 -5.18 1.80 -2.47
N SER A 64 -5.76 0.61 -2.48
CA SER A 64 -6.81 0.19 -3.42
C SER A 64 -8.03 -0.32 -2.66
N THR A 65 -9.16 -0.44 -3.36
CA THR A 65 -10.36 -1.13 -2.85
C THR A 65 -10.30 -2.61 -3.17
N LEU A 66 -11.01 -3.40 -2.37
CA LEU A 66 -11.23 -4.82 -2.62
C LEU A 66 -12.68 -5.02 -3.10
N ASN A 67 -13.00 -6.20 -3.63
CA ASN A 67 -14.36 -6.60 -4.00
C ASN A 67 -15.32 -6.81 -2.81
N ARG A 68 -14.96 -6.29 -1.62
CA ARG A 68 -15.78 -6.34 -0.41
C ARG A 68 -16.30 -4.94 -0.11
N GLU A 69 -17.61 -4.81 -0.17
CA GLU A 69 -18.35 -3.60 0.18
C GLU A 69 -19.20 -3.84 1.42
N PHE A 70 -19.49 -2.77 2.14
CA PHE A 70 -20.38 -2.78 3.30
C PHE A 70 -21.59 -1.92 2.95
N HIS A 71 -22.78 -2.52 3.07
CA HIS A 71 -24.03 -1.93 2.61
C HIS A 71 -24.97 -1.64 3.78
N GLY A 72 -25.52 -0.44 3.81
CA GLY A 72 -26.70 -0.10 4.59
C GLY A 72 -27.91 -0.02 3.67
N THR A 73 -28.98 -0.77 3.95
CA THR A 73 -30.23 -0.65 3.19
C THR A 73 -31.11 0.40 3.85
N LEU A 74 -31.39 1.48 3.13
CA LEU A 74 -32.37 2.49 3.54
C LEU A 74 -33.71 2.19 2.88
N THR A 75 -34.69 1.75 3.67
CA THR A 75 -36.07 1.62 3.20
C THR A 75 -36.86 2.88 3.52
N LEU A 76 -37.35 3.55 2.48
CA LEU A 76 -38.17 4.75 2.58
C LEU A 76 -39.62 4.40 2.92
N GLY A 77 -40.37 5.34 3.48
CA GLY A 77 -41.76 5.13 3.90
C GLY A 77 -42.74 4.79 2.77
N ASN A 78 -42.33 4.96 1.51
CA ASN A 78 -43.08 4.55 0.31
C ASN A 78 -42.74 3.12 -0.16
N GLY A 79 -41.92 2.37 0.59
CA GLY A 79 -41.49 1.01 0.25
C GLY A 79 -40.29 0.92 -0.69
N ALA A 80 -39.77 2.05 -1.20
CA ALA A 80 -38.54 2.05 -2.00
C ALA A 80 -37.33 1.74 -1.11
N SER A 81 -36.45 0.86 -1.58
CA SER A 81 -35.19 0.54 -0.87
C SER A 81 -34.00 1.03 -1.68
N ILE A 82 -33.14 1.81 -1.05
CA ILE A 82 -31.89 2.31 -1.61
C ILE A 82 -30.76 1.56 -0.89
N ILE A 83 -29.94 0.84 -1.66
CA ILE A 83 -28.68 0.28 -1.17
C ILE A 83 -27.68 1.43 -1.18
N VAL A 84 -27.21 1.82 -0.01
CA VAL A 84 -26.15 2.83 0.12
C VAL A 84 -24.85 2.10 0.45
N ALA A 85 -23.86 2.21 -0.43
CA ALA A 85 -22.49 1.81 -0.13
C ALA A 85 -21.88 2.85 0.81
N TRP A 86 -21.41 2.41 1.98
CA TRP A 86 -20.73 3.27 2.93
C TRP A 86 -19.26 2.84 3.01
N PRO A 87 -18.28 3.76 2.82
CA PRO A 87 -16.90 3.44 3.12
C PRO A 87 -16.76 3.13 4.61
N ASN A 88 -16.00 2.06 4.91
CA ASN A 88 -15.74 1.62 6.27
C ASN A 88 -14.99 2.68 7.07
N VAL A 89 -15.67 3.30 8.01
CA VAL A 89 -15.05 3.76 9.25
C VAL A 89 -16.03 3.52 10.37
N LEU A 90 -15.62 2.74 11.37
CA LEU A 90 -16.30 2.64 12.65
C LEU A 90 -15.21 2.62 13.75
N VAL A 91 -15.53 2.81 15.02
CA VAL A 91 -16.24 1.73 15.69
C VAL A 91 -17.70 2.06 15.98
N SER A 92 -18.02 3.36 16.15
CA SER A 92 -19.32 4.05 16.25
C SER A 92 -19.28 5.08 17.39
N ASN A 93 -19.90 6.25 17.22
CA ASN A 93 -20.21 7.19 18.30
C ASN A 93 -21.75 7.25 18.47
N ILE A 94 -22.33 6.10 18.82
CA ILE A 94 -23.77 5.91 19.09
C ILE A 94 -24.14 6.28 20.53
N GLY A 95 -23.55 7.35 21.07
CA GLY A 95 -23.78 7.79 22.45
C GLY A 95 -23.29 6.84 23.55
N GLN A 96 -22.63 5.73 23.20
CA GLN A 96 -21.96 4.79 24.11
C GLN A 96 -20.69 4.23 23.48
N CYS A 97 -19.64 4.03 24.29
CA CYS A 97 -18.41 3.38 23.87
C CYS A 97 -18.66 1.88 23.60
N ALA A 98 -18.54 1.47 22.35
CA ALA A 98 -18.51 0.05 21.98
C ALA A 98 -17.06 -0.44 21.94
N PHE A 99 -16.77 -1.55 22.63
CA PHE A 99 -15.44 -2.17 22.65
C PHE A 99 -15.44 -3.42 21.76
N SER A 100 -14.39 -3.58 20.96
CA SER A 100 -14.17 -4.74 20.10
C SER A 100 -12.67 -5.07 20.06
N ASN A 101 -12.35 -6.35 19.88
CA ASN A 101 -10.97 -6.79 19.63
C ASN A 101 -10.50 -6.48 18.19
N PHE A 102 -11.41 -6.02 17.32
CA PHE A 102 -11.18 -5.75 15.91
C PHE A 102 -11.76 -4.40 15.51
N ASN A 103 -11.08 -3.72 14.57
CA ASN A 103 -11.54 -2.47 13.98
C ASN A 103 -11.37 -2.47 12.45
N PHE A 104 -12.25 -1.75 11.75
CA PHE A 104 -12.17 -1.53 10.31
C PHE A 104 -11.59 -0.15 10.04
N LEU A 105 -10.39 -0.11 9.45
CA LEU A 105 -9.67 1.12 9.11
C LEU A 105 -9.32 1.12 7.62
N SER A 106 -9.22 2.32 7.04
CA SER A 106 -8.81 2.55 5.65
C SER A 106 -7.59 3.46 5.58
N GLY A 107 -6.73 3.26 4.58
CA GLY A 107 -5.62 4.15 4.28
C GLY A 107 -4.37 3.42 3.78
N THR A 108 -3.43 4.20 3.26
CA THR A 108 -2.13 3.71 2.78
C THR A 108 -1.29 3.04 3.86
N SER A 109 -1.52 3.37 5.13
CA SER A 109 -0.91 2.68 6.29
C SER A 109 -1.27 1.19 6.34
N MET A 110 -2.54 0.85 6.11
CA MET A 110 -3.01 -0.54 6.08
C MET A 110 -2.43 -1.27 4.87
N ALA A 111 -2.35 -0.60 3.72
CA ALA A 111 -1.76 -1.18 2.51
C ALA A 111 -0.25 -1.47 2.70
N SER A 112 0.51 -0.56 3.32
CA SER A 112 1.94 -0.76 3.62
C SER A 112 2.18 -2.00 4.49
N ALA A 113 1.32 -2.29 5.46
CA ALA A 113 1.40 -3.51 6.27
C ALA A 113 1.19 -4.79 5.45
N HIS A 114 0.29 -4.76 4.45
CA HIS A 114 0.10 -5.90 3.54
C HIS A 114 1.35 -6.13 2.68
N VAL A 115 1.95 -5.08 2.13
CA VAL A 115 3.19 -5.20 1.34
C VAL A 115 4.34 -5.74 2.20
N ALA A 116 4.51 -5.25 3.42
CA ALA A 116 5.51 -5.78 4.35
C ALA A 116 5.29 -7.28 4.64
N SER A 117 4.04 -7.72 4.73
CA SER A 117 3.70 -9.13 4.92
C SER A 117 4.07 -9.98 3.70
N VAL A 118 3.82 -9.49 2.49
CA VAL A 118 4.25 -10.15 1.24
C VAL A 118 5.76 -10.23 1.16
N THR A 119 6.48 -9.15 1.49
CA THR A 119 7.94 -9.14 1.57
C THR A 119 8.46 -10.20 2.55
N ALA A 120 7.86 -10.31 3.74
CA ALA A 120 8.26 -11.31 4.72
C ALA A 120 8.10 -12.74 4.19
N LEU A 121 7.02 -13.01 3.45
CA LEU A 121 6.80 -14.29 2.80
C LEU A 121 7.88 -14.58 1.74
N VAL A 122 8.16 -13.61 0.86
CA VAL A 122 9.20 -13.74 -0.19
C VAL A 122 10.58 -13.94 0.44
N LYS A 123 10.91 -13.21 1.50
CA LYS A 123 12.18 -13.37 2.24
C LYS A 123 12.28 -14.73 2.93
N GLY A 124 11.16 -15.29 3.38
CA GLY A 124 11.10 -16.64 3.92
C GLY A 124 11.41 -17.73 2.89
N THR A 125 11.02 -17.52 1.63
CA THR A 125 11.32 -18.47 0.53
C THR A 125 12.66 -18.21 -0.16
N HIS A 126 13.11 -16.96 -0.18
CA HIS A 126 14.37 -16.51 -0.81
C HIS A 126 15.20 -15.67 0.18
N PRO A 127 15.83 -16.31 1.19
CA PRO A 127 16.53 -15.59 2.27
C PRO A 127 17.77 -14.81 1.78
N ASP A 128 18.36 -15.23 0.68
CA ASP A 128 19.54 -14.66 0.03
C ASP A 128 19.25 -13.40 -0.78
N TRP A 129 17.98 -13.13 -1.11
CA TRP A 129 17.64 -11.97 -1.93
C TRP A 129 17.83 -10.64 -1.20
N SER A 130 18.37 -9.67 -1.92
CA SER A 130 18.52 -8.30 -1.45
C SER A 130 17.15 -7.61 -1.30
N PRO A 131 17.04 -6.54 -0.50
CA PRO A 131 15.86 -5.69 -0.48
C PRO A 131 15.46 -5.15 -1.87
N VAL A 132 16.44 -4.89 -2.72
CA VAL A 132 16.23 -4.35 -4.07
C VAL A 132 15.66 -5.43 -4.99
N ALA A 133 16.19 -6.65 -4.91
CA ALA A 133 15.64 -7.82 -5.57
C ALA A 133 14.18 -8.04 -5.18
N ILE A 134 13.87 -8.05 -3.88
CA ILE A 134 12.50 -8.22 -3.37
C ILE A 134 11.58 -7.07 -3.81
N ARG A 135 12.09 -5.85 -3.88
CA ARG A 135 11.30 -4.75 -4.43
C ARG A 135 11.00 -4.97 -5.91
N SER A 136 11.99 -5.35 -6.69
CA SER A 136 11.83 -5.62 -8.11
C SER A 136 10.75 -6.65 -8.35
N ILE A 137 10.77 -7.79 -7.65
CA ILE A 137 9.81 -8.87 -7.90
C ILE A 137 8.39 -8.47 -7.51
N ILE A 138 8.21 -7.69 -6.44
CA ILE A 138 6.88 -7.20 -6.05
C ILE A 138 6.33 -6.31 -7.17
N MET A 139 7.17 -5.44 -7.73
CA MET A 139 6.78 -4.55 -8.81
C MET A 139 6.52 -5.29 -10.12
N THR A 140 7.43 -6.16 -10.58
CA THR A 140 7.34 -6.80 -11.89
C THR A 140 6.28 -7.90 -11.98
N THR A 141 5.84 -8.44 -10.85
CA THR A 141 4.77 -9.44 -10.79
C THR A 141 3.39 -8.85 -10.46
N SER A 142 3.32 -7.55 -10.16
CA SER A 142 2.06 -6.85 -9.93
C SER A 142 1.18 -6.85 -11.18
N TYR A 143 -0.14 -6.87 -10.98
CA TYR A 143 -1.11 -6.82 -12.07
C TYR A 143 -1.76 -5.44 -12.19
N ILE A 144 -2.07 -5.06 -13.43
CA ILE A 144 -2.68 -3.76 -13.79
C ILE A 144 -4.16 -3.87 -14.17
N LEU A 145 -4.72 -5.07 -14.12
CA LEU A 145 -6.10 -5.35 -14.50
C LEU A 145 -6.97 -5.61 -13.26
N ASP A 146 -8.19 -5.08 -13.27
CA ASP A 146 -9.18 -5.38 -12.25
C ASP A 146 -9.82 -6.77 -12.46
N ASN A 147 -10.75 -7.13 -11.58
CA ASN A 147 -11.48 -8.40 -11.67
C ASN A 147 -12.41 -8.50 -12.90
N THR A 148 -12.68 -7.40 -13.59
CA THR A 148 -13.42 -7.36 -14.86
C THR A 148 -12.51 -7.56 -16.07
N LYS A 149 -11.20 -7.78 -15.85
CA LYS A 149 -10.16 -7.83 -16.89
C LYS A 149 -9.95 -6.49 -17.61
N GLY A 150 -10.57 -5.42 -17.13
CA GLY A 150 -10.30 -4.06 -17.56
C GLY A 150 -9.11 -3.46 -16.81
N PRO A 151 -8.60 -2.30 -17.22
CA PRO A 151 -7.57 -1.59 -16.47
C PRO A 151 -8.07 -1.20 -15.08
N ILE A 152 -7.17 -1.20 -14.08
CA ILE A 152 -7.46 -0.64 -12.75
C ILE A 152 -7.98 0.80 -12.91
N LYS A 153 -9.02 1.13 -12.15
CA LYS A 153 -9.70 2.42 -12.22
C LYS A 153 -9.48 3.22 -10.94
N GLU A 154 -9.49 4.52 -11.09
CA GLU A 154 -9.54 5.48 -9.99
C GLU A 154 -10.87 6.23 -10.03
N ILE A 155 -11.23 6.82 -8.89
CA ILE A 155 -12.38 7.71 -8.80
C ILE A 155 -11.94 9.07 -9.38
N GLY A 156 -12.58 9.50 -10.45
CA GLY A 156 -12.38 10.80 -11.07
C GLY A 156 -13.01 11.93 -10.25
N ASP A 157 -12.63 13.16 -10.56
CA ASP A 157 -13.17 14.36 -9.89
C ASP A 157 -14.69 14.53 -10.12
N ASP A 158 -15.21 13.89 -11.16
CA ASP A 158 -16.64 13.82 -11.50
C ASP A 158 -17.40 12.73 -10.71
N GLY A 159 -16.72 12.00 -9.84
CA GLY A 159 -17.27 10.85 -9.11
C GLY A 159 -17.42 9.59 -9.96
N GLY A 160 -17.01 9.63 -11.23
CA GLY A 160 -17.00 8.48 -12.13
C GLY A 160 -15.75 7.61 -11.96
N TYR A 161 -15.73 6.44 -12.60
CA TYR A 161 -14.53 5.61 -12.67
C TYR A 161 -13.79 5.87 -13.98
N LYS A 162 -12.51 6.24 -13.90
CA LYS A 162 -11.63 6.41 -15.06
C LYS A 162 -10.42 5.47 -14.96
N PRO A 163 -9.80 5.07 -16.07
CA PRO A 163 -8.54 4.30 -16.03
C PRO A 163 -7.51 5.05 -15.18
N SER A 164 -6.89 4.34 -14.23
CA SER A 164 -5.91 4.91 -13.33
C SER A 164 -4.53 4.97 -13.97
N SER A 165 -3.73 5.94 -13.55
CA SER A 165 -2.37 6.13 -14.04
C SER A 165 -1.34 5.42 -13.16
N SER A 166 -0.13 5.20 -13.69
CA SER A 166 0.98 4.65 -12.91
C SER A 166 1.41 5.55 -11.74
N LEU A 167 1.07 6.84 -11.75
CA LEU A 167 1.31 7.72 -10.61
C LEU A 167 0.41 7.38 -9.40
N ALA A 168 -0.73 6.73 -9.63
CA ALA A 168 -1.68 6.38 -8.57
C ALA A 168 -1.41 4.99 -7.96
N PHE A 169 -1.06 3.98 -8.77
CA PHE A 169 -0.83 2.61 -8.30
C PHE A 169 0.59 2.07 -8.51
N GLY A 170 1.51 2.86 -9.08
CA GLY A 170 2.86 2.41 -9.40
C GLY A 170 2.87 1.29 -10.44
N ALA A 171 3.43 0.14 -10.07
CA ALA A 171 3.53 -1.03 -10.95
C ALA A 171 2.24 -1.86 -11.04
N GLY A 172 1.28 -1.65 -10.13
CA GLY A 172 0.01 -2.36 -10.11
C GLY A 172 -0.39 -2.80 -8.72
N HIS A 173 -1.37 -3.71 -8.65
CA HIS A 173 -1.76 -4.35 -7.41
C HIS A 173 -0.90 -5.60 -7.18
N ALA A 174 -0.40 -5.76 -5.95
CA ALA A 174 0.58 -6.80 -5.61
C ALA A 174 0.02 -8.20 -5.86
N ASN A 175 0.88 -9.09 -6.37
CA ASN A 175 0.55 -10.50 -6.63
C ASN A 175 1.47 -11.44 -5.84
N PRO A 176 1.07 -11.84 -4.62
CA PRO A 176 1.93 -12.65 -3.76
C PRO A 176 2.32 -14.01 -4.37
N ASN A 177 1.43 -14.61 -5.18
CA ASN A 177 1.70 -15.93 -5.77
C ASN A 177 2.76 -15.86 -6.86
N GLU A 178 2.68 -14.88 -7.76
CA GLU A 178 3.68 -14.69 -8.81
C GLU A 178 5.01 -14.17 -8.25
N ALA A 179 4.96 -13.37 -7.18
CA ALA A 179 6.14 -12.88 -6.46
C ALA A 179 7.02 -14.02 -5.89
N LEU A 180 6.46 -15.20 -5.61
CA LEU A 180 7.21 -16.33 -5.05
C LEU A 180 8.09 -17.05 -6.07
N ASN A 181 7.77 -16.98 -7.36
CA ASN A 181 8.56 -17.59 -8.43
C ASN A 181 8.72 -16.66 -9.64
N PRO A 182 9.44 -15.54 -9.46
CA PRO A 182 9.63 -14.56 -10.51
C PRO A 182 10.63 -15.09 -11.54
N GLY A 183 10.36 -14.81 -12.83
CA GLY A 183 11.29 -15.19 -13.90
C GLY A 183 12.60 -14.40 -13.86
N LEU A 184 12.52 -13.07 -13.70
CA LEU A 184 13.67 -12.16 -13.71
C LEU A 184 13.58 -11.14 -12.58
N VAL A 185 14.74 -10.72 -12.08
CA VAL A 185 14.90 -9.77 -10.97
C VAL A 185 15.86 -8.66 -11.40
N TYR A 186 15.47 -7.40 -11.14
CA TYR A 186 16.36 -6.25 -11.22
C TYR A 186 17.00 -6.02 -9.86
N ASP A 187 18.27 -6.39 -9.72
CA ASP A 187 19.03 -6.19 -8.48
C ASP A 187 20.09 -5.09 -8.68
N VAL A 188 20.34 -4.33 -7.62
CA VAL A 188 21.31 -3.25 -7.61
C VAL A 188 21.97 -3.27 -6.23
N GLY A 189 23.26 -3.61 -6.18
CA GLY A 189 24.02 -3.63 -4.94
C GLY A 189 24.51 -2.24 -4.53
N ALA A 190 24.80 -2.06 -3.24
CA ALA A 190 25.62 -0.94 -2.79
C ALA A 190 27.03 -1.10 -3.40
N GLN A 191 27.56 -0.04 -4.01
CA GLN A 191 28.93 -0.05 -4.53
C GLN A 191 29.89 -0.01 -3.35
N ALA A 192 30.80 -1.01 -3.29
CA ALA A 192 31.80 -1.16 -2.24
C ALA A 192 32.83 -0.02 -2.22
#